data_AF-K1QWE2-F1
#
_entry.id   AF-K1QWE2-F1
#
_cell.length_a   1.000
_cell.length_b   1.000
_cell.length_c   1.000
_cell.angle_alpha   90.00
_cell.angle_beta   90.00
_cell.angle_gamma   90.00
#
_symmetry.space_group_name_H-M   'P 1'
#
loop_
_entity.id
_entity.type
_entity.pdbx_description
1 polymer ?
#
loop_
_entity_poly.entity_id
_entity_poly.type
_entity_poly.pdbx_seq_one_letter_code
_entity_poly.pdbx_strand_id
1 'polypeptide(L)'
;MALCKGKTIYHTLLGIYKQHVSTSYFSTNKVLSNMYKDRVPSVQSIEELNALCIDDKPVEKKIRIPAKSEFSSAVTYDPIVQKFINILMRDGKKEKTREIIEQVLENIKMKQIENYHKATTDAEKAMVVTDPLKVFHGAVENCKPLLILKTIVKGGSGYRVPVYCHERRRLRVGINFIIKTCDTRKRKVPLSTVLATEILQAYNNEGNAVGKKHQLHKECEAQRAFAHYRWK
;
A
#
# COMPACT_ATOMS: atom_id res chain seq x y z
N MET A 1 -33.99 -24.38 51.67
CA MET A 1 -33.08 -23.55 52.49
C MET A 1 -31.66 -23.84 52.03
N ALA A 2 -31.08 -22.98 51.18
CA ALA A 2 -30.05 -21.99 51.55
C ALA A 2 -28.66 -22.65 51.73
N LEU A 3 -27.51 -22.17 51.24
CA LEU A 3 -27.07 -20.94 50.57
C LEU A 3 -25.61 -21.17 50.09
N CYS A 4 -25.16 -20.30 49.17
CA CYS A 4 -23.83 -20.19 48.55
C CYS A 4 -22.59 -20.16 49.49
N LYS A 5 -21.41 -20.40 48.88
CA LYS A 5 -20.10 -19.66 48.96
C LYS A 5 -18.99 -20.62 48.47
N GLY A 6 -18.30 -20.43 47.35
CA GLY A 6 -17.39 -19.34 47.02
C GLY A 6 -15.95 -19.70 47.45
N LYS A 7 -15.04 -20.00 46.51
CA LYS A 7 -13.58 -19.73 46.62
C LYS A 7 -12.82 -19.99 45.30
N THR A 8 -11.94 -19.04 45.04
CA THR A 8 -10.99 -18.76 43.96
C THR A 8 -9.83 -19.75 43.77
N ILE A 9 -9.10 -19.55 42.65
CA ILE A 9 -7.67 -19.80 42.31
C ILE A 9 -7.69 -20.48 40.92
N TYR A 10 -7.27 -19.86 39.81
CA TYR A 10 -5.88 -19.65 39.43
C TYR A 10 -5.65 -18.35 38.65
N HIS A 11 -4.59 -17.66 39.05
CA HIS A 11 -3.95 -16.53 38.39
C HIS A 11 -2.53 -17.00 38.06
N THR A 12 -2.15 -17.02 36.78
CA THR A 12 -0.79 -17.13 36.17
C THR A 12 -1.03 -17.73 34.78
N LEU A 13 -0.80 -17.07 33.64
CA LEU A 13 0.35 -16.35 33.14
C LEU A 13 -0.16 -15.44 32.02
N LEU A 14 0.31 -14.19 31.97
CA LEU A 14 0.61 -13.41 30.74
C LEU A 14 0.86 -11.96 31.18
N GLY A 15 1.93 -11.79 31.96
CA GLY A 15 2.62 -10.52 32.08
C GLY A 15 3.87 -10.59 31.23
N ILE A 16 3.98 -9.70 30.25
CA ILE A 16 5.16 -8.92 29.84
C ILE A 16 4.77 -8.29 28.49
N TYR A 17 4.25 -7.07 28.54
CA TYR A 17 4.72 -5.91 27.77
C TYR A 17 3.86 -4.72 28.21
N LYS A 18 4.26 -4.13 29.35
CA LYS A 18 3.89 -2.77 29.72
C LYS A 18 4.61 -1.84 28.75
N GLN A 19 3.92 -1.42 27.69
CA GLN A 19 4.21 -0.13 27.07
C GLN A 19 3.05 0.79 27.45
N HIS A 20 3.38 1.84 28.18
CA HIS A 20 2.49 2.93 28.52
C HIS A 20 2.01 3.60 27.22
N VAL A 21 0.89 3.14 26.66
CA VAL A 21 0.07 3.98 25.80
C VAL A 21 -0.80 4.79 26.74
N SER A 22 -0.64 6.11 26.75
CA SER A 22 -1.43 7.02 27.56
C SER A 22 -2.92 6.73 27.35
N THR A 23 -3.60 6.21 28.37
CA THR A 23 -5.05 6.01 28.40
C THR A 23 -5.80 7.32 28.63
N SER A 24 -5.33 8.42 28.07
CA SER A 24 -6.02 9.72 28.07
C SER A 24 -6.94 9.86 26.86
N TYR A 25 -7.77 8.85 26.60
CA TYR A 25 -8.92 8.97 25.68
C TYR A 25 -10.17 8.28 26.26
N PHE A 26 -10.23 8.11 27.58
CA PHE A 26 -11.42 7.63 28.29
C PHE A 26 -12.19 8.81 28.89
N SER A 27 -12.60 9.79 28.07
CA SER A 27 -13.42 10.92 28.56
C SER A 27 -14.36 11.55 27.52
N THR A 28 -14.74 10.82 26.47
CA THR A 28 -15.76 11.30 25.50
C THR A 28 -16.94 10.37 25.31
N ASN A 29 -17.14 9.39 26.21
CA ASN A 29 -18.35 8.56 26.26
C ASN A 29 -19.51 9.20 27.05
N LYS A 30 -19.60 10.53 27.10
CA LYS A 30 -20.83 11.23 27.53
C LYS A 30 -21.96 11.08 26.50
N VAL A 31 -21.63 10.71 25.26
CA VAL A 31 -22.59 10.51 24.17
C VAL A 31 -23.35 9.19 24.33
N LEU A 32 -22.73 8.14 24.89
CA LEU A 32 -23.38 6.84 25.06
C LEU A 32 -24.33 6.80 26.27
N SER A 33 -24.09 7.60 27.32
CA SER A 33 -24.95 7.62 28.52
C SER A 33 -26.29 8.36 28.31
N ASN A 34 -26.41 9.17 27.27
CA ASN A 34 -27.67 9.85 26.91
C ASN A 34 -28.54 9.05 25.94
N MET A 35 -28.05 7.94 25.35
CA MET A 35 -28.84 7.14 24.39
C MET A 35 -29.95 6.31 25.04
N TYR A 36 -29.96 6.18 26.37
CA TYR A 36 -30.98 5.44 27.14
C TYR A 36 -31.62 6.32 28.23
N LYS A 37 -31.82 7.62 27.94
CA LYS A 37 -32.51 8.51 28.90
C LYS A 37 -34.03 8.34 28.89
N ASP A 38 -34.59 7.98 27.74
CA ASP A 38 -36.03 7.83 27.60
C ASP A 38 -36.37 6.36 27.79
N ARG A 39 -36.86 6.01 28.98
CA ARG A 39 -37.44 4.70 29.24
C ARG A 39 -38.65 4.60 28.33
N VAL A 40 -38.66 3.65 27.38
CA VAL A 40 -39.82 3.40 26.52
C VAL A 40 -41.04 3.26 27.45
N PRO A 41 -42.11 4.07 27.27
CA PRO A 41 -43.28 3.98 28.13
C PRO A 41 -43.83 2.54 28.08
N SER A 42 -44.37 2.06 29.20
CA SER A 42 -44.98 0.73 29.26
C SER A 42 -46.19 0.72 28.32
N VAL A 43 -46.02 0.10 27.16
CA VAL A 43 -47.08 -0.05 26.17
C VAL A 43 -48.14 -1.00 26.72
N GLN A 44 -49.39 -0.54 26.81
CA GLN A 44 -50.50 -1.35 27.34
C GLN A 44 -51.40 -1.91 26.22
N SER A 45 -51.23 -1.45 24.97
CA SER A 45 -52.05 -1.86 23.82
C SER A 45 -51.20 -2.20 22.57
N ILE A 46 -51.71 -3.11 21.73
CA ILE A 46 -51.02 -3.53 20.48
C ILE A 46 -50.94 -2.37 19.47
N GLU A 47 -51.91 -1.46 19.49
CA GLU A 47 -52.01 -0.31 18.59
C GLU A 47 -50.91 0.74 18.86
N GLU A 48 -50.60 1.00 20.13
CA GLU A 48 -49.48 1.85 20.55
C GLU A 48 -48.12 1.29 20.10
N LEU A 49 -47.98 -0.04 20.10
CA LEU A 49 -46.78 -0.75 19.68
C LEU A 49 -46.56 -0.59 18.17
N ASN A 50 -47.63 -0.72 17.38
CA ASN A 50 -47.60 -0.52 15.93
C ASN A 50 -47.36 0.94 15.53
N ALA A 51 -47.78 1.91 16.36
CA ALA A 51 -47.53 3.34 16.12
C ALA A 51 -46.07 3.78 16.36
N LEU A 52 -45.32 3.05 17.19
CA LEU A 52 -43.88 3.28 17.44
C LEU A 52 -42.99 2.66 16.36
N CYS A 53 -43.49 1.63 15.67
CA CYS A 53 -42.82 0.97 14.55
C CYS A 53 -42.92 1.81 13.25
N ILE A 54 -42.48 3.07 13.30
CA ILE A 54 -42.23 3.86 12.09
C ILE A 54 -40.86 3.42 11.55
N ASP A 55 -40.92 2.61 10.50
CA ASP A 55 -39.83 2.06 9.70
C ASP A 55 -39.00 0.93 10.35
N ASP A 56 -39.35 -0.33 10.03
CA ASP A 56 -38.51 -1.54 10.18
C ASP A 56 -37.24 -1.53 9.29
N LYS A 57 -36.68 -0.37 8.99
CA LYS A 57 -35.38 -0.27 8.33
C LYS A 57 -34.31 -0.39 9.41
N PRO A 58 -33.45 -1.42 9.38
CA PRO A 58 -32.35 -1.49 10.32
C PRO A 58 -31.53 -0.20 10.17
N VAL A 59 -31.41 0.57 11.25
CA VAL A 59 -30.50 1.72 11.28
C VAL A 59 -29.10 1.16 11.15
N GLU A 60 -28.57 1.12 9.92
CA GLU A 60 -27.18 0.81 9.66
C GLU A 60 -26.31 1.90 10.28
N LYS A 61 -25.99 1.74 11.57
CA LYS A 61 -24.98 2.57 12.24
C LYS A 61 -23.64 2.24 11.59
N LYS A 62 -23.28 2.98 10.54
CA LYS A 62 -21.98 2.87 9.87
C LYS A 62 -20.88 3.08 10.92
N ILE A 63 -20.20 2.00 11.28
CA ILE A 63 -19.04 2.05 12.18
C ILE A 63 -17.98 2.89 11.48
N ARG A 64 -17.65 4.05 12.04
CA ARG A 64 -16.56 4.90 11.53
C ARG A 64 -15.23 4.23 11.88
N ILE A 65 -14.60 3.62 10.88
CA ILE A 65 -13.26 3.05 11.02
C ILE A 65 -12.28 4.23 11.18
N PRO A 66 -11.37 4.23 12.16
CA PRO A 66 -10.38 5.28 12.30
C PRO A 66 -9.46 5.31 11.07
N ALA A 67 -9.07 6.51 10.63
CA ALA A 67 -8.11 6.66 9.55
C ALA A 67 -6.77 6.01 9.95
N LYS A 68 -6.16 5.26 9.02
CA LYS A 68 -4.84 4.68 9.27
C LYS A 68 -3.80 5.78 9.25
N SER A 69 -2.78 5.66 10.10
CA SER A 69 -1.66 6.62 10.18
C SER A 69 -0.86 6.79 8.88
N GLU A 70 -1.02 5.89 7.91
CA GLU A 70 -0.38 5.96 6.59
C GLU A 70 -1.08 6.90 5.61
N PHE A 71 -2.37 7.18 5.82
CA PHE A 71 -3.15 8.05 4.95
C PHE A 71 -3.19 9.45 5.57
N SER A 72 -2.86 10.44 4.75
CA SER A 72 -2.93 11.85 5.12
C SER A 72 -3.67 12.61 4.04
N SER A 73 -4.39 13.66 4.43
CA SER A 73 -5.03 14.61 3.51
C SER A 73 -4.10 15.76 3.10
N ALA A 74 -2.82 15.70 3.45
CA ALA A 74 -1.84 16.71 3.09
C ALA A 74 -1.65 16.80 1.56
N VAL A 75 -1.42 18.01 1.04
CA VAL A 75 -1.19 18.26 -0.40
C VAL A 75 0.06 17.54 -0.91
N THR A 76 1.05 17.34 -0.05
CA THR A 76 2.31 16.65 -0.35
C THR A 76 2.20 15.13 -0.36
N TYR A 77 1.05 14.57 0.05
CA TYR A 77 0.86 13.14 0.15
C TYR A 77 0.67 12.52 -1.24
N ASP A 78 1.57 11.61 -1.61
CA ASP A 78 1.40 10.77 -2.80
C ASP A 78 1.22 9.29 -2.41
N PRO A 79 0.10 8.64 -2.81
CA PRO A 79 -0.13 7.23 -2.55
C PRO A 79 0.88 6.29 -3.25
N ILE A 80 1.47 6.68 -4.39
CA ILE A 80 2.43 5.84 -5.13
C ILE A 80 3.77 5.83 -4.38
N VAL A 81 4.29 6.99 -3.99
CA VAL A 81 5.46 7.09 -3.10
C VAL A 81 5.22 6.36 -1.77
N GLN A 82 4.05 6.54 -1.14
CA GLN A 82 3.72 5.82 0.10
C GLN A 82 3.74 4.30 -0.10
N LYS A 83 3.24 3.81 -1.25
CA LYS A 83 3.30 2.38 -1.59
C LYS A 83 4.74 1.91 -1.82
N PHE A 84 5.57 2.74 -2.45
CA PHE A 84 7.00 2.46 -2.67
C PHE A 84 7.75 2.34 -1.34
N ILE A 85 7.56 3.29 -0.42
CA ILE A 85 8.12 3.26 0.94
C ILE A 85 7.73 1.95 1.64
N ASN A 86 6.45 1.58 1.60
CA ASN A 86 5.96 0.37 2.26
C ASN A 86 6.58 -0.92 1.68
N ILE A 87 6.92 -0.95 0.38
CA ILE A 87 7.56 -2.12 -0.26
C ILE A 87 9.07 -2.14 0.00
N LEU A 88 9.71 -0.97 0.04
CA LEU A 88 11.14 -0.83 0.29
C LEU A 88 11.50 -1.12 1.76
N MET A 89 10.59 -0.79 2.68
CA MET A 89 10.77 -0.93 4.13
C MET A 89 11.08 -2.38 4.53
N ARG A 90 12.10 -2.53 5.39
CA ARG A 90 12.47 -3.80 6.04
C ARG A 90 12.37 -3.64 7.56
N ASP A 91 12.00 -4.72 8.25
CA ASP A 91 11.87 -4.77 9.73
C ASP A 91 10.97 -3.69 10.35
N GLY A 92 10.00 -3.14 9.61
CA GLY A 92 9.14 -2.06 10.09
C GLY A 92 9.82 -0.69 10.22
N LYS A 93 11.05 -0.51 9.72
CA LYS A 93 11.83 0.74 9.82
C LYS A 93 11.38 1.79 8.81
N LYS A 94 10.19 2.35 9.01
CA LYS A 94 9.56 3.31 8.09
C LYS A 94 10.32 4.63 7.98
N GLU A 95 10.83 5.16 9.10
CA GLU A 95 11.54 6.44 9.15
C GLU A 95 12.81 6.41 8.30
N LYS A 96 13.69 5.44 8.51
CA LYS A 96 14.89 5.22 7.69
C LYS A 96 14.57 5.09 6.20
N THR A 97 13.47 4.41 5.88
CA THR A 97 13.05 4.25 4.48
C THR A 97 12.59 5.59 3.88
N ARG A 98 11.89 6.42 4.66
CA ARG A 98 11.49 7.77 4.25
C ARG A 98 12.71 8.65 3.99
N GLU A 99 13.68 8.67 4.90
CA GLU A 99 14.94 9.41 4.73
C GLU A 99 15.67 9.01 3.44
N ILE A 100 15.75 7.71 3.15
CA ILE A 100 16.36 7.21 1.91
C ILE A 100 15.61 7.71 0.68
N ILE A 101 14.27 7.71 0.69
CA ILE A 101 13.46 8.20 -0.44
C ILE A 101 13.61 9.71 -0.64
N GLU A 102 13.67 10.48 0.44
CA GLU A 102 13.94 11.92 0.37
C GLU A 102 15.31 12.17 -0.30
N GLN A 103 16.35 11.45 0.13
CA GLN A 103 17.67 11.51 -0.53
C GLN A 103 17.64 11.04 -1.99
N VAL A 104 16.80 10.05 -2.34
CA VAL A 104 16.64 9.61 -3.74
C VAL A 104 16.05 10.74 -4.59
N LEU A 105 14.98 11.39 -4.11
CA LEU A 105 14.33 12.49 -4.83
C LEU A 105 15.26 13.71 -4.96
N GLU A 106 16.03 14.01 -3.93
CA GLU A 106 17.07 15.03 -3.96
C GLU A 106 18.13 14.71 -5.03
N ASN A 107 18.66 13.50 -5.02
CA ASN A 107 19.66 13.05 -6.00
C ASN A 107 19.13 13.09 -7.45
N ILE A 108 17.86 12.73 -7.67
CA ILE A 108 17.21 12.84 -8.98
C ILE A 108 17.14 14.31 -9.41
N LYS A 109 16.69 15.18 -8.51
CA LYS A 109 16.56 16.61 -8.78
C LYS A 109 17.91 17.25 -9.10
N MET A 110 18.94 16.96 -8.30
CA MET A 110 20.30 17.47 -8.55
C MET A 110 20.81 17.05 -9.94
N LYS A 111 20.69 15.77 -10.31
CA LYS A 111 21.11 15.27 -11.62
C LYS A 111 20.34 15.90 -12.78
N GLN A 112 19.03 16.11 -12.62
CA GLN A 112 18.23 16.74 -13.67
C GLN A 112 18.56 18.23 -13.82
N ILE A 113 18.82 18.94 -12.73
CA ILE A 113 19.30 20.34 -12.77
C ILE A 113 20.67 20.42 -13.45
N GLU A 114 21.59 19.51 -13.12
CA GLU A 114 22.88 19.43 -13.81
C GLU A 114 22.70 19.19 -15.32
N ASN A 115 21.81 18.27 -15.72
CA ASN A 115 21.52 18.01 -17.13
C ASN A 115 20.90 19.21 -17.83
N TYR A 116 20.02 19.94 -17.15
CA TYR A 116 19.41 21.18 -17.65
C TYR A 116 20.45 22.27 -17.93
N HIS A 117 21.44 22.44 -17.03
CA HIS A 117 22.51 23.42 -17.24
C HIS A 117 23.56 22.99 -18.27
N LYS A 118 23.73 21.67 -18.48
CA LYS A 118 24.61 21.13 -19.52
C LYS A 118 24.00 21.22 -20.92
N ALA A 119 22.67 21.31 -21.04
CA ALA A 119 21.98 21.46 -22.31
C ALA A 119 22.28 22.83 -22.94
N THR A 120 22.74 22.81 -24.19
CA THR A 120 23.16 24.05 -24.88
C THR A 120 21.97 24.72 -25.56
N THR A 121 21.11 23.92 -26.19
CA THR A 121 19.96 24.42 -26.94
C THR A 121 18.72 24.54 -26.07
N ASP A 122 17.86 25.51 -26.37
CA ASP A 122 16.61 25.70 -25.62
C ASP A 122 15.63 24.54 -25.83
N ALA A 123 15.73 23.85 -26.97
CA ALA A 123 14.98 22.62 -27.24
C ALA A 123 15.35 21.48 -26.27
N GLU A 124 16.64 21.24 -26.05
CA GLU A 124 17.12 20.22 -25.10
C GLU A 124 16.69 20.56 -23.66
N LYS A 125 16.79 21.83 -23.26
CA LYS A 125 16.34 22.29 -21.94
C LYS A 125 14.85 22.01 -21.71
N ALA A 126 14.03 22.20 -22.74
CA ALA A 126 12.59 21.92 -22.65
C ALA A 126 12.26 20.42 -22.50
N MET A 127 13.12 19.52 -22.99
CA MET A 127 12.94 18.08 -22.83
C MET A 127 13.28 17.58 -21.41
N VAL A 128 14.12 18.32 -20.68
CA VAL A 128 14.56 17.93 -19.34
C VAL A 128 13.47 18.22 -18.31
N VAL A 129 12.95 17.15 -17.70
CA VAL A 129 11.97 17.25 -16.61
C VAL A 129 12.69 17.40 -15.28
N THR A 130 12.56 18.58 -14.67
CA THR A 130 13.22 18.93 -13.39
C THR A 130 12.47 18.46 -12.15
N ASP A 131 11.17 18.18 -12.27
CA ASP A 131 10.34 17.69 -11.15
C ASP A 131 10.63 16.20 -10.89
N PRO A 132 11.22 15.84 -9.73
CA PRO A 132 11.60 14.47 -9.44
C PRO A 132 10.39 13.54 -9.27
N LEU A 133 9.23 14.05 -8.86
CA LEU A 133 8.03 13.24 -8.71
C LEU A 133 7.50 12.79 -10.08
N LYS A 134 7.46 13.69 -11.08
CA LYS A 134 7.06 13.34 -12.45
C LYS A 134 7.99 12.29 -13.05
N VAL A 135 9.30 12.45 -12.86
CA VAL A 135 10.29 11.45 -13.28
C VAL A 135 10.05 10.10 -12.60
N PHE A 136 9.80 10.11 -11.29
CA PHE A 136 9.49 8.90 -10.54
C PHE A 136 8.22 8.20 -11.03
N HIS A 137 7.12 8.93 -11.23
CA HIS A 137 5.88 8.36 -11.76
C HIS A 137 6.09 7.78 -13.16
N GLY A 138 6.74 8.51 -14.06
CA GLY A 138 7.06 8.04 -15.41
C GLY A 138 7.91 6.77 -15.40
N ALA A 139 8.93 6.71 -14.54
CA ALA A 139 9.76 5.52 -14.37
C ALA A 139 8.95 4.30 -13.89
N VAL A 140 8.06 4.51 -12.92
CA VAL A 140 7.17 3.44 -12.42
C VAL A 140 6.24 2.96 -13.53
N GLU A 141 5.60 3.85 -14.29
CA GLU A 141 4.74 3.50 -15.44
C GLU A 141 5.51 2.64 -16.46
N ASN A 142 6.72 3.07 -16.83
CA ASN A 142 7.57 2.35 -17.78
C ASN A 142 7.94 0.95 -17.27
N CYS A 143 8.02 0.73 -15.96
CA CYS A 143 8.33 -0.58 -15.37
C CYS A 143 7.12 -1.50 -15.21
N LYS A 144 5.88 -1.02 -15.37
CA LYS A 144 4.67 -1.84 -15.18
C LYS A 144 4.51 -2.88 -16.29
N PRO A 145 4.41 -4.19 -15.98
CA PRO A 145 4.09 -5.19 -16.98
C PRO A 145 2.58 -5.32 -17.23
N LEU A 146 2.18 -5.45 -18.49
CA LEU A 146 0.77 -5.68 -18.87
C LEU A 146 0.30 -7.12 -18.59
N LEU A 147 1.11 -8.11 -18.98
CA LEU A 147 0.85 -9.53 -18.77
C LEU A 147 1.76 -10.06 -17.65
N ILE A 148 1.30 -11.10 -16.95
CA ILE A 148 2.09 -11.88 -15.99
C ILE A 148 1.83 -13.37 -16.21
N LEU A 149 2.83 -14.20 -15.94
CA LEU A 149 2.68 -15.64 -15.91
C LEU A 149 2.07 -16.11 -14.59
N LYS A 150 0.99 -16.88 -14.67
CA LYS A 150 0.39 -17.60 -13.55
C LYS A 150 0.61 -19.09 -13.77
N THR A 151 1.10 -19.78 -12.74
CA THR A 151 1.19 -21.25 -12.80
C THR A 151 -0.20 -21.85 -12.59
N ILE A 152 -0.65 -22.67 -13.54
CA ILE A 152 -1.91 -23.42 -13.49
C ILE A 152 -1.58 -24.91 -13.61
N VAL A 153 -2.05 -25.71 -12.66
CA VAL A 153 -1.85 -27.16 -12.67
C VAL A 153 -3.00 -27.82 -13.43
N LYS A 154 -2.68 -28.63 -14.44
CA LYS A 154 -3.64 -29.42 -15.21
C LYS A 154 -3.04 -30.79 -15.49
N GLY A 155 -3.78 -31.87 -15.20
CA GLY A 155 -3.31 -33.24 -15.41
C GLY A 155 -2.00 -33.55 -14.67
N GLY A 156 -1.81 -33.01 -13.46
CA GLY A 156 -0.59 -33.21 -12.66
C GLY A 156 0.63 -32.38 -13.08
N SER A 157 0.59 -31.68 -14.21
CA SER A 157 1.68 -30.81 -14.68
C SER A 157 1.37 -29.33 -14.49
N GLY A 158 2.38 -28.54 -14.11
CA GLY A 158 2.27 -27.09 -13.92
C GLY A 158 2.60 -26.30 -15.19
N TYR A 159 1.60 -25.69 -15.80
CA TYR A 159 1.77 -24.82 -16.97
C TYR A 159 1.89 -23.36 -16.54
N ARG A 160 2.82 -22.62 -17.14
CA ARG A 160 2.88 -21.16 -17.00
C ARG A 160 1.95 -20.54 -18.04
N VAL A 161 0.91 -19.86 -17.57
CA VAL A 161 -0.17 -19.31 -18.40
C VAL A 161 -0.14 -17.79 -18.34
N PRO A 162 -0.09 -17.09 -19.49
CA PRO A 162 -0.13 -15.64 -19.52
C PRO A 162 -1.52 -15.11 -19.12
N VAL A 163 -1.55 -14.22 -18.15
CA VAL A 163 -2.77 -13.60 -17.59
C VAL A 163 -2.60 -12.08 -17.58
N TYR A 164 -3.66 -11.35 -17.91
CA TYR A 164 -3.70 -9.90 -17.77
C TYR A 164 -3.51 -9.51 -16.29
N CYS A 165 -2.57 -8.60 -16.04
CA CYS A 165 -2.29 -8.16 -14.69
C CYS A 165 -3.17 -6.95 -14.32
N HIS A 166 -3.91 -7.06 -13.22
CA HIS A 166 -4.72 -5.97 -12.70
C HIS A 166 -3.86 -4.81 -12.19
N GLU A 167 -4.33 -3.57 -12.31
CA GLU A 167 -3.54 -2.35 -12.11
C GLU A 167 -2.79 -2.31 -10.77
N ARG A 168 -3.47 -2.61 -9.66
CA ARG A 168 -2.86 -2.67 -8.33
C ARG A 168 -1.67 -3.63 -8.26
N ARG A 169 -1.75 -4.74 -9.00
CA ARG A 169 -0.68 -5.75 -9.06
C ARG A 169 0.42 -5.33 -10.05
N ARG A 170 0.08 -4.68 -11.17
CA ARG A 170 1.06 -4.10 -12.11
C ARG A 170 1.98 -3.12 -11.41
N LEU A 171 1.39 -2.17 -10.68
CA LEU A 171 2.11 -1.17 -9.90
C LEU A 171 3.06 -1.84 -8.90
N ARG A 172 2.58 -2.82 -8.13
CA ARG A 172 3.43 -3.55 -7.16
C ARG A 172 4.58 -4.29 -7.84
N VAL A 173 4.35 -4.91 -9.00
CA VAL A 173 5.37 -5.65 -9.74
C VAL A 173 6.41 -4.71 -10.35
N GLY A 174 5.98 -3.58 -10.92
CA GLY A 174 6.90 -2.55 -11.44
C GLY A 174 7.81 -1.99 -10.35
N ILE A 175 7.25 -1.60 -9.20
CA ILE A 175 8.03 -1.16 -8.03
C ILE A 175 9.02 -2.24 -7.58
N ASN A 176 8.57 -3.50 -7.51
CA ASN A 176 9.43 -4.61 -7.14
C ASN A 176 10.59 -4.83 -8.11
N PHE A 177 10.42 -4.57 -9.41
CA PHE A 177 11.52 -4.68 -10.37
C PHE A 177 12.63 -3.68 -10.07
N ILE A 178 12.27 -2.40 -9.84
CA ILE A 178 13.21 -1.34 -9.48
C ILE A 178 13.95 -1.67 -8.17
N ILE A 179 13.23 -2.10 -7.14
CA ILE A 179 13.86 -2.43 -5.85
C ILE A 179 14.79 -3.63 -5.98
N LYS A 180 14.38 -4.67 -6.71
CA LYS A 180 15.19 -5.89 -6.89
C LYS A 180 16.43 -5.67 -7.76
N THR A 181 16.45 -4.70 -8.68
CA THR A 181 17.69 -4.36 -9.41
C THR A 181 18.68 -3.64 -8.51
N CYS A 182 18.21 -2.93 -7.49
CA CYS A 182 19.08 -2.28 -6.52
C CYS A 182 19.72 -3.24 -5.51
N ASP A 183 19.20 -4.45 -5.33
CA ASP A 183 19.81 -5.46 -4.46
C ASP A 183 21.14 -5.99 -5.00
N THR A 184 21.36 -5.97 -6.32
CA THR A 184 22.64 -6.39 -6.96
C THR A 184 23.76 -5.33 -6.88
N ARG A 185 23.53 -4.23 -6.17
CA ARG A 185 24.52 -3.15 -6.02
C ARG A 185 25.76 -3.59 -5.24
N LYS A 186 26.89 -2.90 -5.48
CA LYS A 186 28.11 -3.06 -4.67
C LYS A 186 27.87 -2.55 -3.23
N ARG A 187 28.37 -3.27 -2.23
CA ARG A 187 28.12 -2.99 -0.79
C ARG A 187 28.50 -1.58 -0.33
N LYS A 188 29.52 -0.97 -0.95
CA LYS A 188 30.02 0.36 -0.57
C LYS A 188 29.16 1.52 -1.09
N VAL A 189 28.29 1.28 -2.07
CA VAL A 189 27.50 2.35 -2.69
C VAL A 189 26.20 2.53 -1.90
N PRO A 190 25.85 3.76 -1.49
CA PRO A 190 24.60 4.00 -0.76
C PRO A 190 23.39 3.66 -1.63
N LEU A 191 22.33 3.18 -1.00
CA LEU A 191 21.11 2.76 -1.70
C LEU A 191 20.45 3.93 -2.43
N SER A 192 20.49 5.13 -1.86
CA SER A 192 19.85 6.32 -2.41
C SER A 192 20.41 6.73 -3.77
N THR A 193 21.72 6.61 -3.97
CA THR A 193 22.35 6.96 -5.25
C THR A 193 22.05 5.94 -6.34
N VAL A 194 22.04 4.64 -6.00
CA VAL A 194 21.72 3.56 -6.94
C VAL A 194 20.25 3.58 -7.36
N LEU A 195 19.34 3.80 -6.40
CA LEU A 195 17.92 3.96 -6.71
C LEU A 195 17.68 5.16 -7.63
N ALA A 196 18.32 6.29 -7.37
CA ALA A 196 18.20 7.47 -8.23
C ALA A 196 18.70 7.19 -9.66
N THR A 197 19.82 6.46 -9.84
CA THR A 197 20.30 6.09 -11.18
C THR A 197 19.35 5.15 -11.90
N GLU A 198 18.83 4.12 -11.22
CA GLU A 198 17.92 3.15 -11.83
C GLU A 198 16.57 3.79 -12.19
N ILE A 199 16.06 4.71 -11.37
CA ILE A 199 14.83 5.48 -11.67
C ILE A 199 15.02 6.36 -12.91
N LEU A 200 16.16 7.06 -13.01
CA LEU A 200 16.47 7.89 -14.19
C LEU A 200 16.60 7.05 -15.47
N GLN A 201 17.26 5.91 -15.39
CA GLN A 201 17.35 4.97 -16.53
C GLN A 201 15.97 4.44 -16.92
N ALA A 202 15.17 4.02 -15.93
CA ALA A 202 13.81 3.53 -16.18
C ALA A 202 12.88 4.59 -16.78
N TYR A 203 13.04 5.86 -16.40
CA TYR A 203 12.33 6.97 -17.02
C TYR A 203 12.63 7.09 -18.52
N ASN A 204 13.88 6.84 -18.92
CA ASN A 204 14.30 6.82 -20.32
C ASN A 204 14.02 5.48 -21.05
N ASN A 205 13.23 4.57 -20.44
CA ASN A 205 12.99 3.19 -20.93
C ASN A 205 14.24 2.30 -20.99
N GLU A 206 15.27 2.65 -20.23
CA GLU A 206 16.52 1.92 -20.14
C GLU A 206 16.67 1.25 -18.75
N GLY A 207 17.75 0.49 -18.60
CA GLY A 207 18.12 -0.11 -17.33
C GLY A 207 17.53 -1.50 -17.07
N ASN A 208 18.01 -2.12 -16.00
CA ASN A 208 17.72 -3.50 -15.68
C ASN A 208 16.25 -3.71 -15.28
N ALA A 209 15.61 -2.70 -14.68
CA ALA A 209 14.23 -2.78 -14.23
C ALA A 209 13.26 -2.92 -15.42
N VAL A 210 13.48 -2.11 -16.47
CA VAL A 210 12.73 -2.18 -17.73
C VAL A 210 13.07 -3.47 -18.49
N GLY A 211 14.34 -3.89 -18.46
CA GLY A 211 14.77 -5.19 -18.99
C GLY A 211 13.99 -6.38 -18.40
N LYS A 212 13.75 -6.41 -17.08
CA LYS A 212 12.93 -7.44 -16.42
C LYS A 212 11.47 -7.45 -16.91
N LYS A 213 10.88 -6.28 -17.17
CA LYS A 213 9.55 -6.17 -17.78
C LYS A 213 9.53 -6.83 -19.16
N HIS A 214 10.51 -6.49 -20.01
CA HIS A 214 10.61 -7.05 -21.36
C HIS A 214 10.87 -8.55 -21.37
N GLN A 215 11.74 -9.04 -20.48
CA GLN A 215 11.98 -10.47 -20.32
C GLN A 215 10.68 -11.20 -19.95
N LEU A 216 9.92 -10.66 -19.00
CA LEU A 216 8.64 -11.23 -18.60
C LEU A 216 7.63 -11.23 -19.76
N HIS A 217 7.60 -10.20 -20.60
CA HIS A 217 6.74 -10.17 -21.79
C HIS A 217 7.16 -11.21 -22.84
N LYS A 218 8.46 -11.37 -23.09
CA LYS A 218 8.99 -12.42 -23.98
C LYS A 218 8.61 -13.82 -23.46
N GLU A 219 8.68 -14.04 -22.14
CA GLU A 219 8.24 -15.31 -21.55
C GLU A 219 6.72 -15.52 -21.67
N CYS A 220 5.92 -14.46 -21.55
CA CYS A 220 4.48 -14.51 -21.79
C CYS A 220 4.15 -14.85 -23.25
N GLU A 221 4.87 -14.26 -24.19
CA GLU A 221 4.71 -14.49 -25.63
C GLU A 221 5.04 -15.93 -26.00
N ALA A 222 6.15 -16.47 -25.48
CA ALA A 222 6.53 -17.86 -25.68
C ALA A 222 5.46 -18.86 -25.21
N GLN A 223 4.64 -18.47 -24.22
CA GLN A 223 3.59 -19.31 -23.62
C GLN A 223 2.18 -18.95 -24.07
N ARG A 224 2.05 -18.16 -25.14
CA ARG A 224 0.75 -17.73 -25.68
C ARG A 224 -0.21 -18.88 -25.97
N ALA A 225 0.32 -20.03 -26.40
CA ALA A 225 -0.47 -21.22 -26.68
C ALA A 225 -1.32 -21.69 -25.49
N PHE A 226 -0.83 -21.53 -24.25
CA PHE A 226 -1.52 -21.99 -23.04
C PHE A 226 -2.57 -21.00 -22.51
N ALA A 227 -2.84 -19.89 -23.21
CA ALA A 227 -3.79 -18.88 -22.77
C ALA A 227 -5.22 -19.43 -22.54
N HIS A 228 -5.59 -20.50 -23.24
CA HIS A 228 -6.88 -21.18 -23.10
C HIS A 228 -7.07 -21.91 -21.76
N TYR A 229 -6.01 -22.12 -20.97
CA TYR A 229 -6.11 -22.71 -19.63
C TYR A 229 -6.64 -21.76 -18.54
N ARG A 230 -7.07 -20.54 -18.89
CA ARG A 230 -7.54 -19.48 -17.98
C ARG A 230 -9.03 -19.57 -17.57
N TRP A 231 -9.71 -20.68 -17.79
CA TRP A 231 -11.18 -20.83 -17.63
C TRP A 231 -11.71 -20.79 -16.18
N LYS A 232 -10.96 -20.23 -15.22
CA LYS A 232 -11.37 -19.97 -13.84
C LYS A 232 -11.00 -18.56 -13.42
#